data_AF-A0A815XCC2-F1
#
_entry.id   AF-A0A815XCC2-F1
#
_cell.length_a   1.000
_cell.length_b   1.000
_cell.length_c   1.000
_cell.angle_alpha   90.00
_cell.angle_beta   90.00
_cell.angle_gamma   90.00
#
_symmetry.space_group_name_H-M   'P 1'
#
loop_
_entity.id
_entity.type
_entity.pdbx_description
1 polymer ?
#
loop_
_entity_poly.entity_id
_entity_poly.type
_entity_poly.pdbx_seq_one_letter_code
_entity_poly.pdbx_strand_id
1 'polypeptide(L)'
;FHDKIFLLDARAAWTQSIKNLITCFNVYKERICQKLKPTTVLLDRCTYHIQQQWRKTYGNFPVMSWSRFLDCIRQEINPLASDEHMRELVQQLQLMGEVLYLEGDPQEDLICFDPNWLCQIILGRLLSHQRICKRHSSSNETFALNDIRNLFPEIPEPIDLL
;
A
#
# COMPACT_ATOMS: atom_id res chain seq x y z
N PHE A 1 -3.91 23.30 10.50
CA PHE A 1 -2.82 22.95 11.44
C PHE A 1 -3.33 23.21 12.86
N HIS A 2 -3.04 22.33 13.82
CA HIS A 2 -3.68 22.35 15.15
C HIS A 2 -2.84 23.12 16.19
N ASP A 3 -3.48 23.94 17.01
CA ASP A 3 -2.88 24.70 18.13
C ASP A 3 -2.72 23.90 19.43
N LYS A 4 -2.78 22.55 19.39
CA LYS A 4 -2.68 21.72 20.59
C LYS A 4 -1.33 20.99 20.65
N ILE A 5 -0.48 21.44 21.58
CA ILE A 5 0.79 20.78 21.93
C ILE A 5 0.51 19.71 22.98
N PHE A 6 0.98 18.48 22.72
CA PHE A 6 0.94 17.38 23.68
C PHE A 6 2.35 17.13 24.22
N LEU A 7 2.53 17.24 25.54
CA LEU A 7 3.77 16.83 26.21
C LEU A 7 3.62 15.38 26.68
N LEU A 8 4.45 14.49 26.15
CA LEU A 8 4.39 13.05 26.40
C LEU A 8 5.68 12.59 27.10
N ASP A 9 5.56 11.80 28.17
CA ASP A 9 6.69 11.03 28.70
C ASP A 9 6.65 9.62 28.08
N ALA A 10 7.56 9.33 27.16
CA ALA A 10 7.64 8.06 26.46
C ALA A 10 8.01 6.87 27.36
N ARG A 11 8.47 7.12 28.60
CA ARG A 11 8.84 6.08 29.57
C ARG A 11 7.66 5.60 30.41
N ALA A 12 6.55 6.34 30.41
CA ALA A 12 5.37 6.03 31.21
C ALA A 12 4.16 5.80 30.30
N ALA A 13 3.72 4.55 30.22
CA ALA A 13 2.51 4.20 29.48
C ALA A 13 1.25 4.75 30.18
N TRP A 14 0.20 5.03 29.41
CA TRP A 14 -1.13 5.40 29.92
C TRP A 14 -1.21 6.64 30.81
N THR A 15 -0.24 7.55 30.72
CA THR A 15 -0.32 8.88 31.34
C THR A 15 -1.53 9.67 30.84
N GLN A 16 -1.96 10.67 31.61
CA GLN A 16 -3.07 11.53 31.21
C GLN A 16 -2.83 12.20 29.85
N SER A 17 -1.59 12.60 29.55
CA SER A 17 -1.22 13.17 28.25
C SER A 17 -1.40 12.18 27.10
N ILE A 18 -1.04 10.90 27.30
CA ILE A 18 -1.28 9.83 26.30
C ILE A 18 -2.78 9.60 26.11
N LYS A 19 -3.56 9.55 27.20
CA LYS A 19 -5.02 9.42 27.11
C LYS A 19 -5.64 10.57 26.33
N ASN A 20 -5.22 11.81 26.60
CA ASN A 20 -5.69 13.00 25.88
C ASN A 20 -5.35 12.94 24.39
N LEU A 21 -4.14 12.44 24.03
CA LEU A 21 -3.75 12.23 22.65
C LEU A 21 -4.63 11.19 21.95
N ILE A 22 -4.88 10.03 22.59
CA ILE A 22 -5.78 8.99 22.08
C ILE A 22 -7.19 9.53 21.85
N THR A 23 -7.73 10.29 22.81
CA THR A 23 -9.03 10.96 22.64
C THR A 23 -9.02 11.89 21.43
N CYS A 24 -7.94 12.67 21.24
CA CYS A 24 -7.82 13.54 20.07
C CYS A 24 -7.81 12.75 18.76
N PHE A 25 -7.07 11.63 18.70
CA PHE A 25 -7.05 10.74 17.54
C PHE A 25 -8.43 10.13 17.24
N ASN A 26 -9.18 9.73 18.28
CA ASN A 26 -10.53 9.21 18.10
C ASN A 26 -11.47 10.27 17.49
N VAL A 27 -11.38 11.53 17.93
CA VAL A 27 -12.15 12.63 17.33
C VAL A 27 -11.81 12.81 15.85
N TYR A 28 -10.54 12.72 15.46
CA TYR A 28 -10.18 12.79 14.04
C TYR A 28 -10.66 11.58 13.26
N LYS A 29 -10.51 10.37 13.82
CA LYS A 29 -11.03 9.15 13.23
C LYS A 29 -12.52 9.30 12.92
N GLU A 30 -13.32 9.73 13.90
CA GLU A 30 -14.75 9.98 13.72
C GLU A 30 -15.03 11.01 12.62
N ARG A 31 -14.31 12.15 12.62
CA ARG A 31 -14.46 13.19 11.59
C ARG A 31 -14.09 12.71 10.19
N ILE A 32 -13.09 11.85 10.07
CA ILE A 32 -12.70 11.24 8.79
C ILE A 32 -13.79 10.26 8.36
N CYS A 33 -14.20 9.34 9.24
CA CYS A 33 -15.23 8.34 8.96
C CYS A 33 -16.57 8.97 8.54
N GLN A 34 -16.96 10.10 9.13
CA GLN A 34 -18.18 10.83 8.74
C GLN A 34 -18.18 11.34 7.30
N LYS A 35 -17.00 11.49 6.67
CA LYS A 35 -16.84 11.96 5.29
C LYS A 35 -16.64 10.82 4.29
N LEU A 36 -16.41 9.61 4.77
CA LEU A 36 -16.22 8.45 3.92
C LEU A 36 -17.57 7.93 3.42
N LYS A 37 -17.57 7.42 2.19
CA LYS A 37 -18.74 6.72 1.66
C LYS A 37 -18.98 5.43 2.45
N PRO A 38 -20.24 4.99 2.60
CA PRO A 38 -20.54 3.69 3.18
C PRO A 38 -19.81 2.55 2.45
N THR A 39 -19.47 1.50 3.19
CA THR A 39 -18.92 0.29 2.61
C THR A 39 -19.99 -0.40 1.74
N THR A 40 -19.54 -1.04 0.66
CA THR A 40 -20.42 -1.79 -0.24
C THR A 40 -20.13 -3.28 -0.09
N VAL A 41 -21.12 -4.13 -0.42
CA VAL A 41 -20.91 -5.58 -0.46
C VAL A 41 -19.79 -5.96 -1.44
N LEU A 42 -19.62 -5.20 -2.52
CA LEU A 42 -18.53 -5.40 -3.47
C LEU A 42 -17.16 -5.17 -2.82
N LEU A 43 -17.02 -4.07 -2.06
CA LEU A 43 -15.80 -3.75 -1.31
C LEU A 43 -15.45 -4.86 -0.30
N ASP A 44 -16.42 -5.31 0.50
CA ASP A 44 -16.20 -6.33 1.52
C ASP A 44 -15.74 -7.65 0.89
N ARG A 45 -16.39 -8.08 -0.20
CA ARG A 45 -16.02 -9.29 -0.94
C ARG A 45 -14.65 -9.18 -1.59
N CYS A 46 -14.33 -8.03 -2.19
CA CYS A 46 -13.04 -7.81 -2.82
C CYS A 46 -11.91 -7.80 -1.79
N THR A 47 -12.09 -7.11 -0.67
CA THR A 47 -11.15 -7.10 0.45
C THR A 47 -10.91 -8.52 0.97
N TYR A 48 -11.97 -9.31 1.15
CA TYR A 48 -11.86 -10.72 1.54
C TYR A 48 -11.05 -11.55 0.53
N HIS A 49 -11.33 -11.43 -0.78
CA HIS A 49 -10.60 -12.14 -1.83
C HIS A 49 -9.11 -11.77 -1.86
N ILE A 50 -8.80 -10.47 -1.77
CA ILE A 50 -7.42 -9.97 -1.72
C ILE A 50 -6.67 -10.61 -0.55
N GLN A 51 -7.26 -10.53 0.66
CA GLN A 51 -6.63 -10.99 1.89
C GLN A 51 -6.49 -12.52 1.96
N GLN A 52 -7.50 -13.25 1.52
CA GLN A 52 -7.56 -14.70 1.71
C GLN A 52 -6.97 -15.51 0.57
N GLN A 53 -6.95 -14.96 -0.64
CA GLN A 53 -6.56 -15.68 -1.84
C GLN A 53 -5.42 -14.97 -2.57
N TRP A 54 -5.62 -13.76 -3.09
CA TRP A 54 -4.65 -13.16 -4.01
C TRP A 54 -3.28 -12.93 -3.36
N ARG A 55 -3.22 -12.41 -2.12
CA ARG A 55 -1.93 -12.25 -1.41
C ARG A 55 -1.19 -13.57 -1.19
N LYS A 56 -1.90 -14.69 -1.07
CA LYS A 56 -1.28 -16.02 -0.94
C LYS A 56 -0.81 -16.55 -2.29
N THR A 57 -1.64 -16.40 -3.32
CA THR A 57 -1.33 -16.87 -4.69
C THR A 57 -0.17 -16.10 -5.31
N TYR A 58 -0.12 -14.79 -5.10
CA TYR A 58 0.88 -13.89 -5.69
C TYR A 58 1.97 -13.46 -4.68
N GLY A 59 2.22 -14.27 -3.65
CA GLY A 59 3.03 -13.85 -2.48
C GLY A 59 4.43 -13.31 -2.78
N ASN A 60 5.05 -13.71 -3.89
CA ASN A 60 6.37 -13.20 -4.31
C ASN A 60 6.28 -11.89 -5.10
N PHE A 61 5.18 -11.66 -5.81
CA PHE A 61 4.94 -10.49 -6.66
C PHE A 61 3.44 -10.14 -6.69
N PRO A 62 2.94 -9.43 -5.67
CA PRO A 62 1.53 -9.13 -5.48
C PRO A 62 1.09 -7.90 -6.29
N VAL A 63 1.45 -7.90 -7.58
CA VAL A 63 1.15 -6.85 -8.54
C VAL A 63 0.49 -7.46 -9.76
N MET A 64 -0.50 -6.77 -10.31
CA MET A 64 -1.14 -7.14 -11.57
C MET A 64 -1.44 -5.89 -12.40
N SER A 65 -1.60 -6.07 -13.71
CA SER A 65 -2.06 -4.99 -14.56
C SER A 65 -3.49 -4.56 -14.22
N TRP A 66 -3.82 -3.32 -14.52
CA TRP A 66 -5.15 -2.76 -14.29
C TRP A 66 -6.23 -3.57 -14.99
N SER A 67 -6.05 -3.93 -16.26
CA SER A 67 -6.98 -4.79 -17.00
C SER A 67 -7.19 -6.14 -16.31
N ARG A 68 -6.10 -6.80 -15.89
CA ARG A 68 -6.18 -8.10 -15.21
C ARG A 68 -6.93 -8.02 -13.89
N PHE A 69 -6.74 -6.94 -13.14
CA PHE A 69 -7.45 -6.67 -11.89
C PHE A 69 -8.95 -6.54 -12.12
N LEU A 70 -9.37 -5.76 -13.12
CA LEU A 70 -10.78 -5.61 -13.47
C LEU A 70 -11.42 -6.93 -13.88
N ASP A 71 -10.72 -7.73 -14.68
CA ASP A 71 -11.18 -9.05 -15.12
C ASP A 71 -11.32 -10.01 -13.94
N CYS A 72 -10.35 -10.04 -13.02
CA CYS A 72 -10.42 -10.82 -11.79
C CYS A 72 -11.67 -10.48 -10.98
N ILE A 73 -11.96 -9.19 -10.78
CA ILE A 73 -13.16 -8.79 -10.01
C ILE A 73 -14.43 -9.25 -10.72
N ARG A 74 -14.52 -9.10 -12.04
CA ARG A 74 -15.70 -9.52 -12.80
C ARG A 74 -15.88 -11.03 -12.76
N GLN A 75 -14.80 -11.79 -12.90
CA GLN A 75 -14.86 -13.26 -12.97
C GLN A 75 -15.09 -13.90 -11.60
N GLU A 76 -14.43 -13.42 -10.55
CA GLU A 76 -14.38 -14.08 -9.25
C GLU A 76 -15.35 -13.48 -8.24
N ILE A 77 -15.74 -12.21 -8.37
CA ILE A 77 -16.46 -11.47 -7.32
C ILE A 77 -17.83 -10.98 -7.78
N ASN A 78 -17.90 -10.22 -8.87
CA ASN A 78 -19.14 -9.65 -9.39
C ASN A 78 -19.08 -9.40 -10.92
N PRO A 79 -19.68 -10.28 -11.74
CA PRO A 79 -19.66 -10.14 -13.21
C PRO A 79 -20.44 -8.92 -13.72
N LEU A 80 -21.29 -8.32 -12.89
CA LEU A 80 -22.10 -7.15 -13.25
C LEU A 80 -21.46 -5.82 -12.80
N ALA A 81 -20.21 -5.85 -12.32
CA ALA A 81 -19.51 -4.65 -11.91
C ALA A 81 -19.13 -3.78 -13.13
N SER A 82 -19.79 -2.64 -13.26
CA SER A 82 -19.49 -1.58 -14.23
C SER A 82 -18.21 -0.83 -13.88
N ASP A 83 -17.68 -0.06 -14.83
CA ASP A 83 -16.47 0.74 -14.60
C ASP A 83 -16.64 1.79 -13.49
N GLU A 84 -17.86 2.29 -13.26
CA GLU A 84 -18.16 3.19 -12.16
C GLU A 84 -17.96 2.48 -10.81
N HIS A 85 -18.48 1.26 -10.67
CA HIS A 85 -18.26 0.44 -9.47
C HIS A 85 -16.78 0.18 -9.24
N MET A 86 -16.00 -0.01 -10.31
CA MET A 86 -14.56 -0.28 -10.22
C MET A 86 -13.76 0.94 -9.75
N ARG A 87 -14.07 2.13 -10.30
CA ARG A 87 -13.43 3.38 -9.84
C ARG A 87 -13.71 3.66 -8.37
N GLU A 88 -14.96 3.49 -7.93
CA GLU A 88 -15.33 3.64 -6.53
C GLU A 88 -14.65 2.59 -5.63
N LEU A 89 -14.67 1.32 -6.05
CA LEU A 89 -14.03 0.22 -5.32
C LEU A 89 -12.54 0.48 -5.09
N VAL A 90 -11.80 0.86 -6.13
CA VAL A 90 -10.36 1.08 -6.04
C VAL A 90 -10.03 2.28 -5.17
N GLN A 91 -10.81 3.36 -5.28
CA GLN A 91 -10.68 4.49 -4.38
C GLN A 91 -10.86 4.07 -2.91
N GLN A 92 -11.88 3.25 -2.61
CA GLN A 92 -12.11 2.76 -1.25
C GLN A 92 -10.98 1.83 -0.77
N LEU A 93 -10.54 0.89 -1.60
CA LEU A 93 -9.43 -0.02 -1.28
C LEU A 93 -8.12 0.74 -1.00
N GLN A 94 -7.83 1.80 -1.76
CA GLN A 94 -6.67 2.65 -1.52
C GLN A 94 -6.77 3.43 -0.21
N LEU A 95 -7.94 4.01 0.09
CA LEU A 95 -8.17 4.71 1.35
C LEU A 95 -8.02 3.77 2.56
N MET A 96 -8.34 2.49 2.39
CA MET A 96 -8.15 1.44 3.39
C MET A 96 -6.70 0.92 3.46
N GLY A 97 -5.85 1.26 2.48
CA GLY A 97 -4.50 0.72 2.36
C GLY A 97 -4.46 -0.76 1.99
N GLU A 98 -5.51 -1.28 1.34
CA GLU A 98 -5.55 -2.65 0.85
C GLU A 98 -4.83 -2.80 -0.50
N VAL A 99 -4.80 -1.73 -1.29
CA VAL A 99 -4.13 -1.68 -2.61
C VAL A 99 -3.41 -0.35 -2.83
N LEU A 100 -2.44 -0.34 -3.74
CA LEU A 100 -1.80 0.84 -4.32
C LEU A 100 -1.99 0.81 -5.83
N TYR A 101 -2.41 1.94 -6.41
CA TYR A 101 -2.41 2.14 -7.86
C TYR A 101 -1.11 2.80 -8.25
N LEU A 102 -0.50 2.29 -9.31
CA LEU A 102 0.76 2.74 -9.86
C LEU A 102 0.51 3.13 -11.31
N GLU A 103 0.71 4.41 -11.61
CA GLU A 103 0.56 4.96 -12.95
C GLU A 103 1.70 4.48 -13.84
N GLY A 104 1.38 3.95 -15.01
CA GLY A 104 2.33 3.23 -15.87
C GLY A 104 3.06 4.09 -16.92
N ASP A 105 2.68 5.35 -17.13
CA ASP A 105 3.03 6.18 -18.32
C ASP A 105 4.45 5.91 -18.92
N PRO A 106 4.57 5.32 -20.14
CA PRO A 106 3.53 5.00 -21.13
C PRO A 106 2.97 3.57 -21.07
N GLN A 107 3.39 2.78 -20.08
CA GLN A 107 2.93 1.41 -19.86
C GLN A 107 1.53 1.36 -19.26
N GLU A 108 0.94 0.17 -19.22
CA GLU A 108 -0.33 -0.06 -18.53
C GLU A 108 -0.18 0.19 -17.02
N ASP A 109 -1.20 0.80 -16.41
CA ASP A 109 -1.25 0.97 -14.97
C ASP A 109 -1.23 -0.36 -14.22
N LEU A 110 -0.67 -0.34 -13.01
CA LEU A 110 -0.54 -1.51 -12.17
C LEU A 110 -1.29 -1.33 -10.85
N ILE A 111 -1.80 -2.44 -10.32
CA ILE A 111 -2.35 -2.55 -8.98
C ILE A 111 -1.45 -3.45 -8.15
N CYS A 112 -0.88 -2.89 -7.09
CA CYS A 112 -0.24 -3.65 -6.02
C CYS A 112 -1.27 -3.90 -4.92
N PHE A 113 -1.62 -5.17 -4.68
CA PHE A 113 -2.62 -5.56 -3.68
C PHE A 113 -2.00 -6.11 -2.39
N ASP A 114 -0.69 -5.95 -2.22
CA ASP A 114 0.00 -6.00 -0.92
C ASP A 114 0.90 -4.77 -0.74
N PRO A 115 0.36 -3.67 -0.18
CA PRO A 115 1.13 -2.45 0.01
C PRO A 115 2.33 -2.62 0.95
N ASN A 116 2.30 -3.59 1.89
CA ASN A 116 3.44 -3.84 2.77
C ASN A 116 4.61 -4.47 1.99
N TRP A 117 4.33 -5.35 1.04
CA TRP A 117 5.35 -5.88 0.14
C TRP A 117 6.09 -4.74 -0.57
N LEU A 118 5.37 -3.80 -1.20
CA LEU A 118 6.02 -2.70 -1.90
C LEU A 118 6.73 -1.73 -0.93
N CYS A 119 6.03 -1.24 0.09
CA CYS A 119 6.54 -0.16 0.93
C CYS A 119 7.58 -0.61 1.95
N GLN A 120 7.47 -1.81 2.51
CA GLN A 120 8.39 -2.30 3.54
C GLN A 120 9.46 -3.23 2.98
N ILE A 121 9.08 -4.18 2.12
CA ILE A 121 10.02 -5.17 1.60
C ILE A 121 10.86 -4.58 0.48
N ILE A 122 10.22 -3.99 -0.53
CA ILE A 122 10.94 -3.44 -1.68
C ILE A 122 11.57 -2.08 -1.33
N LEU A 123 10.75 -1.07 -1.06
CA LEU A 123 11.21 0.29 -0.79
C LEU A 123 12.02 0.38 0.50
N GLY A 124 11.65 -0.36 1.55
CA GLY A 124 12.40 -0.37 2.81
C GLY A 124 13.83 -0.93 2.65
N ARG A 125 14.04 -1.96 1.82
CA ARG A 125 15.40 -2.46 1.51
C ARG A 125 16.18 -1.49 0.63
N LEU A 126 15.50 -0.90 -0.36
CA LEU A 126 16.07 0.07 -1.30
C LEU A 126 16.55 1.34 -0.57
N LEU A 127 15.70 1.88 0.30
CA LEU A 127 15.90 3.14 1.02
C LEU A 127 16.46 2.94 2.44
N SER A 128 17.02 1.77 2.72
CA SER A 128 17.63 1.50 4.03
C SER A 128 18.80 2.45 4.31
N HIS A 129 18.93 2.90 5.57
CA HIS A 129 19.93 3.89 5.99
C HIS A 129 21.36 3.51 5.56
N GLN A 130 21.74 2.23 5.74
CA GLN A 130 23.07 1.74 5.36
C GLN A 130 23.36 1.94 3.86
N ARG A 131 22.35 1.80 3.00
CA ARG A 131 22.49 1.97 1.55
C ARG A 131 22.53 3.43 1.14
N ILE A 132 21.66 4.25 1.72
CA ILE A 132 21.68 5.70 1.51
C ILE A 132 23.06 6.27 1.88
N CYS A 133 23.62 5.87 3.03
CA CYS A 133 24.96 6.33 3.45
C CYS A 133 26.09 5.85 2.55
N LYS A 134 26.12 4.55 2.16
CA LYS A 134 27.12 4.05 1.19
C LYS A 134 27.02 4.78 -0.15
N ARG A 135 25.80 5.14 -0.55
CA ARG A 135 25.56 5.85 -1.81
C ARG A 135 25.98 7.31 -1.75
N HIS A 136 25.77 8.04 -0.65
CA HIS A 136 26.29 9.41 -0.51
C HIS A 136 27.82 9.50 -0.60
N SER A 137 28.53 8.40 -0.33
CA SER A 137 29.98 8.31 -0.56
C SER A 137 30.36 8.03 -2.03
N SER A 138 29.38 7.76 -2.90
CA SER A 138 29.52 7.48 -4.33
C SER A 138 28.82 8.58 -5.13
N SER A 139 29.38 9.05 -6.25
CA SER A 139 28.81 10.17 -7.03
C SER A 139 27.51 9.83 -7.80
N ASN A 140 26.82 8.74 -7.45
CA ASN A 140 25.74 8.18 -8.25
C ASN A 140 24.40 8.24 -7.49
N GLU A 141 23.48 9.09 -7.93
CA GLU A 141 22.22 9.39 -7.22
C GLU A 141 21.06 8.44 -7.60
N THR A 142 21.21 7.63 -8.65
CA THR A 142 20.16 6.74 -9.18
C THR A 142 20.54 5.27 -9.05
N PHE A 143 19.55 4.38 -8.79
CA PHE A 143 19.76 2.93 -8.75
C PHE A 143 19.89 2.36 -10.16
N ALA A 144 21.00 1.69 -10.45
CA ALA A 144 21.14 0.91 -11.66
C ALA A 144 20.49 -0.47 -11.48
N LEU A 145 20.14 -1.15 -12.58
CA LEU A 145 19.54 -2.48 -12.55
C LEU A 145 20.41 -3.51 -11.78
N ASN A 146 21.73 -3.39 -11.88
CA ASN A 146 22.65 -4.24 -11.12
C ASN A 146 22.56 -3.99 -9.60
N ASP A 147 22.28 -2.77 -9.16
CA ASP A 147 22.04 -2.47 -7.74
C ASP A 147 20.79 -3.21 -7.25
N ILE A 148 19.74 -3.22 -8.08
CA ILE A 148 18.45 -3.90 -7.83
C ILE A 148 18.60 -5.42 -7.83
N ARG A 149 19.49 -6.00 -8.64
CA ARG A 149 19.80 -7.45 -8.58
C ARG A 149 20.54 -7.83 -7.29
N ASN A 150 21.48 -7.00 -6.85
CA ASN A 150 22.29 -7.28 -5.64
C ASN A 150 21.48 -7.16 -4.34
N LEU A 151 20.71 -6.07 -4.20
CA LEU A 151 19.26 -6.19 -4.21
C LEU A 151 18.50 -7.35 -3.55
N PHE A 152 17.93 -8.10 -4.50
CA PHE A 152 17.00 -9.20 -4.38
C PHE A 152 17.62 -10.41 -5.12
N PRO A 153 18.72 -11.00 -4.60
CA PRO A 153 19.39 -12.12 -5.25
C PRO A 153 18.51 -13.37 -5.34
N GLU A 154 17.43 -13.42 -4.55
CA GLU A 154 16.38 -14.42 -4.62
C GLU A 154 15.53 -14.36 -5.90
N ILE A 155 15.65 -13.28 -6.69
CA ILE A 155 14.93 -13.07 -7.94
C ILE A 155 15.88 -13.43 -9.11
N PRO A 156 15.71 -14.61 -9.74
CA PRO A 156 16.71 -15.17 -10.65
C PRO A 156 16.74 -14.47 -12.01
N GLU A 157 15.59 -14.02 -12.54
CA GLU A 157 15.53 -13.33 -13.83
C GLU A 157 15.07 -11.86 -13.68
N PRO A 158 15.62 -10.92 -14.46
CA PRO A 158 15.20 -9.52 -14.42
C PRO A 158 13.77 -9.31 -14.92
N ILE A 159 13.24 -10.24 -15.69
CA ILE A 159 11.86 -10.22 -16.17
C ILE A 159 10.88 -10.52 -15.03
N ASP A 160 11.34 -11.19 -13.97
CA ASP A 160 10.57 -11.38 -12.73
C ASP A 160 10.57 -10.11 -11.85
N LEU A 161 11.29 -9.05 -12.26
CA LEU A 161 11.27 -7.71 -11.66
C LEU A 161 10.44 -6.68 -12.45
N LEU A 162 9.87 -7.08 -13.61
CA LEU A 162 9.17 -6.21 -14.55
C LEU A 162 7.69 -6.57 -14.68
#